data_AF-A0A6B0GSH2-F1
#
_entry.id   AF-A0A6B0GSH2-F1
#
_cell.length_a   1.000
_cell.length_b   1.000
_cell.length_c   1.000
_cell.angle_alpha   90.00
_cell.angle_beta   90.00
_cell.angle_gamma   90.00
#
_symmetry.space_group_name_H-M   'P 1'
#
loop_
_entity.id
_entity.type
_entity.pdbx_description
1 polymer ?
#
loop_
_entity_poly.entity_id
_entity_poly.type
_entity_poly.pdbx_seq_one_letter_code
_entity_poly.pdbx_strand_id
1 'polypeptide(L)' 'MALAHQLLDLLVAGLLAGIVTFVLLPIVGQTGFTVALVLSCLYYFSRNPFGSSPERGVEYNEYIDDLYDRVLP' A
#
# COMPACT_ATOMS: atom_id res chain seq x y z
N MET A 1 -9.40 12.16 9.11
CA MET A 1 -9.12 11.61 7.77
C MET A 1 -10.14 12.18 6.79
N ALA A 2 -9.70 13.03 5.87
CA ALA A 2 -10.57 13.61 4.84
C ALA A 2 -10.86 12.59 3.73
N LEU A 3 -12.01 12.71 3.04
CA LEU A 3 -12.42 11.79 1.96
C LEU A 3 -11.38 11.68 0.84
N ALA A 4 -10.67 12.78 0.56
CA ALA A 4 -9.60 12.81 -0.42
C ALA A 4 -8.43 11.87 -0.08
N HIS A 5 -8.09 11.75 1.20
CA HIS A 5 -7.02 10.85 1.65
C HIS A 5 -7.44 9.39 1.43
N GLN A 6 -8.68 9.02 1.74
CA GLN A 6 -9.18 7.66 1.51
C GLN A 6 -9.21 7.26 0.02
N LEU A 7 -9.52 8.21 -0.87
CA LEU A 7 -9.45 7.97 -2.32
C LEU A 7 -8.01 7.76 -2.78
N LEU A 8 -7.05 8.51 -2.23
CA LEU A 8 -5.65 8.36 -2.53
C LEU A 8 -5.09 7.03 -2.01
N ASP A 9 -5.46 6.63 -0.79
CA ASP A 9 -5.14 5.32 -0.21
C ASP A 9 -5.60 4.18 -1.12
N LEU A 10 -6.85 4.27 -1.62
CA LEU A 10 -7.40 3.26 -2.53
C LEU A 10 -6.63 3.20 -3.86
N LEU A 11 -6.21 4.35 -4.38
CA LEU A 11 -5.45 4.45 -5.62
C LEU A 11 -4.04 3.85 -5.45
N VAL A 12 -3.36 4.17 -4.36
CA VAL A 12 -2.04 3.62 -4.02
C VAL A 12 -2.12 2.11 -3.77
N ALA A 13 -3.12 1.65 -3.01
CA ALA A 13 -3.33 0.22 -2.77
C ALA A 13 -3.61 -0.54 -4.08
N GLY A 14 -4.44 0.02 -4.97
CA GLY A 14 -4.71 -0.55 -6.28
C GLY A 14 -3.47 -0.60 -7.19
N LEU A 15 -2.64 0.44 -7.18
CA LEU A 15 -1.40 0.50 -7.94
C LEU A 15 -0.39 -0.55 -7.44
N LEU A 16 -0.19 -0.64 -6.12
CA LEU A 16 0.69 -1.64 -5.51
C LEU A 16 0.21 -3.05 -5.85
N ALA A 17 -1.08 -3.33 -5.72
CA ALA A 17 -1.67 -4.60 -6.08
C ALA A 17 -1.43 -4.95 -7.55
N GLY A 18 -1.63 -4.00 -8.47
CA GLY A 18 -1.36 -4.18 -9.90
C GLY A 18 0.10 -4.51 -10.19
N ILE A 19 1.04 -3.77 -9.59
CA ILE A 19 2.48 -3.98 -9.75
C ILE A 19 2.89 -5.36 -9.22
N VAL A 20 2.49 -5.69 -8.00
CA VAL A 20 2.81 -6.98 -7.36
C VAL A 20 2.24 -8.12 -8.20
N THR A 21 1.00 -7.98 -8.70
CA THR A 21 0.39 -8.97 -9.59
C THR A 21 1.17 -9.12 -10.88
N PHE A 22 1.54 -8.01 -11.53
CA PHE A 22 2.27 -8.05 -12.79
C PHE A 22 3.62 -8.77 -12.64
N VAL A 23 4.35 -8.47 -11.58
CA VAL A 23 5.64 -9.11 -11.25
C VAL A 23 5.45 -10.60 -10.93
N LEU A 24 4.37 -10.95 -10.21
CA LEU A 24 4.11 -12.32 -9.78
C LEU A 24 3.27 -13.14 -10.78
N LEU A 25 2.76 -12.54 -11.85
CA LEU A 25 1.94 -13.18 -12.88
C LEU A 25 2.57 -14.47 -13.44
N PRO A 26 3.89 -14.53 -13.70
CA PRO A 26 4.54 -15.74 -14.21
C PRO A 26 4.56 -16.90 -13.20
N ILE A 27 4.38 -16.61 -11.91
CA ILE A 27 4.53 -17.58 -10.80
C ILE A 27 3.17 -18.05 -10.28
N VAL A 28 2.20 -17.13 -10.15
CA VAL A 28 0.99 -17.37 -9.33
C VAL A 28 -0.28 -17.60 -10.16
N GLY A 29 -0.22 -17.39 -11.48
CA GLY A 29 -1.37 -17.59 -12.37
C GLY A 29 -2.55 -16.65 -12.07
N GLN A 30 -3.77 -17.02 -12.48
CA GLN A 30 -4.95 -16.14 -12.41
C GLN A 30 -5.38 -15.75 -10.99
N THR A 31 -4.98 -16.50 -9.96
CA THR A 31 -5.26 -16.19 -8.54
C THR A 31 -4.24 -15.24 -7.91
N GLY A 32 -3.15 -14.92 -8.61
CA GLY A 32 -2.09 -14.04 -8.11
C GLY A 32 -2.56 -12.63 -7.78
N PHE A 33 -3.54 -12.11 -8.51
CA PHE A 33 -4.05 -10.75 -8.29
C PHE A 33 -4.72 -10.58 -6.94
N THR A 34 -5.61 -11.51 -6.57
CA THR A 34 -6.34 -11.42 -5.30
C THR A 34 -5.38 -11.50 -4.11
N VAL A 35 -4.37 -12.37 -4.17
CA VAL A 35 -3.35 -12.51 -3.12
C VAL A 35 -2.49 -11.24 -3.03
N ALA A 36 -2.03 -10.72 -4.17
CA ALA A 36 -1.24 -9.48 -4.24
C ALA A 36 -2.02 -8.27 -3.71
N LEU A 37 -3.30 -8.17 -4.04
CA LEU A 37 -4.19 -7.13 -3.56
C LEU A 37 -4.37 -7.21 -2.04
N VAL A 38 -4.68 -8.40 -1.51
CA VAL A 38 -4.84 -8.59 -0.06
C VAL A 38 -3.55 -8.26 0.67
N LEU A 39 -2.40 -8.73 0.20
CA LEU A 39 -1.10 -8.44 0.82
C LEU A 39 -0.73 -6.96 0.76
N SER A 40 -1.03 -6.29 -0.36
CA SER A 40 -0.77 -4.86 -0.51
C SER A 40 -1.66 -4.04 0.43
N CYS A 41 -2.95 -4.39 0.53
CA CYS A 41 -3.87 -3.77 1.48
C CYS A 41 -3.42 -4.01 2.93
N LEU A 42 -3.02 -5.24 3.27
CA LEU A 42 -2.54 -5.57 4.60
C LEU A 42 -1.25 -4.81 4.95
N TYR A 43 -0.32 -4.68 4.00
CA TYR A 43 0.92 -3.95 4.22
C TYR A 43 0.70 -2.44 4.37
N TYR A 44 -0.08 -1.87 3.45
CA TYR A 44 -0.31 -0.42 3.37
C TYR A 44 -1.22 0.09 4.51
N PHE A 45 -2.32 -0.61 4.82
CA PHE A 45 -3.25 -0.17 5.87
C PHE A 45 -2.84 -0.57 7.29
N SER A 46 -1.86 -1.47 7.46
CA SER A 46 -1.44 -1.92 8.79
C SER A 46 -0.83 -0.80 9.65
N ARG A 47 -0.27 0.26 9.03
CA ARG A 47 0.64 1.22 9.70
C ARG A 47 1.83 0.55 10.40
N ASN A 48 1.99 -0.76 10.28
CA ASN A 48 3.10 -1.54 10.79
C ASN A 48 3.47 -2.57 9.70
N PRO A 49 4.28 -2.16 8.73
CA PRO A 49 4.57 -3.00 7.58
C PRO A 49 5.21 -4.32 8.02
N PHE A 50 4.76 -5.44 7.45
CA PHE A 50 5.30 -6.75 7.81
C PHE A 50 6.80 -6.81 7.51
N GLY A 51 7.61 -7.09 8.52
CA GLY A 51 9.07 -7.22 8.39
C GLY A 51 9.87 -5.93 8.62
N SER A 52 9.23 -4.78 8.83
CA SER A 52 9.92 -3.57 9.34
C SER A 52 10.00 -3.58 10.87
N SER A 53 11.08 -3.02 11.43
CA SER A 53 11.11 -2.69 12.86
C SER A 53 10.05 -1.63 13.16
N PRO A 54 9.48 -1.60 14.39
CA PRO A 54 8.47 -0.61 14.77
C PRO A 54 8.89 0.83 14.47
N GLU A 55 10.17 1.16 14.71
CA GLU A 55 10.75 2.48 14.44
C GLU A 55 10.70 2.84 12.95
N ARG A 56 11.03 1.89 12.06
CA ARG A 56 10.97 2.10 10.61
C ARG A 56 9.54 2.18 10.08
N GLY A 57 8.62 1.44 10.69
CA GLY A 57 7.20 1.53 10.35
C GLY A 57 6.65 2.93 10.60
N VAL A 58 7.05 3.57 11.71
CA VAL A 58 6.67 4.96 12.02
C VAL A 58 7.25 5.92 10.99
N GLU A 59 8.55 5.81 10.68
CA GLU A 59 9.22 6.67 9.69
C GLU A 59 8.57 6.60 8.31
N TYR A 60 8.20 5.39 7.86
CA TYR A 60 7.49 5.23 6.58
C TYR A 60 6.10 5.85 6.59
N ASN A 61 5.35 5.73 7.69
CA ASN A 61 4.03 6.33 7.79
C ASN A 61 4.10 7.85 7.80
N GLU A 62 5.05 8.44 8.55
CA GLU A 62 5.27 9.89 8.58
C GLU A 62 5.61 10.41 7.18
N TYR A 63 6.45 9.70 6.43
CA TYR A 63 6.77 10.07 5.05
C TYR A 63 5.54 10.01 4.12
N ILE A 64 4.66 9.01 4.29
CA ILE A 64 3.43 8.88 3.50
C ILE A 64 2.45 10.00 3.86
N ASP A 65 2.27 10.28 5.15
CA ASP A 65 1.39 11.33 5.66
C ASP A 65 1.88 12.72 5.17
N ASP A 66 3.19 13.01 5.25
CA ASP A 66 3.79 14.26 4.72
C ASP A 66 3.59 14.42 3.19
N LEU A 67 3.70 13.31 2.44
CA LEU A 67 3.44 13.31 1.01
C LEU A 67 1.96 13.62 0.72
N TYR A 68 1.05 13.10 1.54
CA TYR A 68 -0.38 13.33 1.40
C TYR A 68 -0.77 14.77 1.69
N ASP A 69 -0.26 15.35 2.77
CA ASP A 69 -0.46 16.77 3.08
C ASP A 69 0.06 17.69 1.97
N ARG A 70 1.14 17.28 1.28
CA ARG A 70 1.70 18.04 0.16
C ARG A 70 0.88 17.95 -1.13
N VAL A 71 0.23 16.81 -1.38
CA VAL A 71 -0.54 16.55 -2.62
C VAL A 71 -2.01 16.94 -2.45
N LEU A 72 -2.53 16.84 -1.22
CA LEU A 72 -3.91 17.11 -0.84
C LEU A 72 -3.93 18.12 0.33
N PRO A 73 -3.76 19.43 0.06
CA PRO A 73 -3.81 20.48 1.08
C PRO A 73 -5.22 20.71 1.65
#